data_AF-A0A2S9F6P0-F1
#
_entry.id   AF-A0A2S9F6P0-F1
#
_cell.length_a   1.000
_cell.length_b   1.000
_cell.length_c   1.000
_cell.angle_alpha   90.00
_cell.angle_beta   90.00
_cell.angle_gamma   90.00
#
_symmetry.space_group_name_H-M   'P 1'
#
loop_
_entity.id
_entity.type
_entity.pdbx_description
1 polymer ?
#
loop_
_entity_poly.entity_id
_entity_poly.type
_entity_poly.pdbx_seq_one_letter_code
_entity_poly.pdbx_strand_id
1 'polypeptide(L)' 'MAVSDDVAVAEKALTAFDLPQGSILHLLNLSENATYSVEEPGTGHRSILRVHRKDYHRADQ' A
#
# COMPACT_ATOMS: atom_id res chain seq x y z
N MET A 1 8.26 2.16 -14.50
CA MET A 1 7.09 1.26 -14.34
C MET A 1 6.97 0.61 -12.95
N ALA A 2 7.90 0.77 -12.00
CA ALA A 2 7.79 0.13 -10.68
C ALA A 2 6.66 0.70 -9.80
N VAL A 3 6.49 2.02 -9.76
CA VAL A 3 5.49 2.69 -8.90
C VAL A 3 4.04 2.30 -9.20
N SER A 4 3.75 1.90 -10.44
CA SER A 4 2.39 1.52 -10.85
C SER A 4 1.98 0.14 -10.31
N ASP A 5 2.94 -0.78 -10.13
CA ASP A 5 2.66 -2.11 -9.56
C ASP A 5 2.37 -2.01 -8.06
N ASP A 6 3.10 -1.16 -7.34
CA ASP A 6 2.93 -0.95 -5.89
C ASP A 6 1.56 -0.37 -5.55
N VAL A 7 1.04 0.56 -6.38
CA VAL A 7 -0.30 1.14 -6.21
C VAL A 7 -1.40 0.09 -6.42
N ALA A 8 -1.30 -0.72 -7.47
CA ALA A 8 -2.30 -1.78 -7.72
C ALA A 8 -2.33 -2.83 -6.59
N VAL A 9 -1.17 -3.13 -5.98
CA VAL A 9 -1.10 -4.00 -4.80
C VAL A 9 -1.71 -3.31 -3.57
N ALA A 10 -1.41 -2.02 -3.36
CA ALA A 10 -1.98 -1.24 -2.28
C ALA A 10 -3.52 -1.17 -2.36
N GLU A 11 -4.08 -0.93 -3.54
CA GLU A 11 -5.53 -0.90 -3.77
C GLU A 11 -6.19 -2.26 -3.50
N LYS A 12 -5.57 -3.36 -3.94
CA LYS A 12 -6.06 -4.71 -3.61
C LYS A 12 -6.00 -4.99 -2.12
N ALA A 13 -4.96 -4.52 -1.43
CA ALA A 13 -4.84 -4.68 0.01
C ALA A 13 -6.01 -3.99 0.74
N LEU A 14 -6.46 -2.81 0.29
CA LEU A 14 -7.63 -2.14 0.87
C LEU A 14 -8.86 -3.06 0.90
N THR A 15 -9.14 -3.73 -0.22
CA THR A 15 -10.26 -4.68 -0.30
C THR A 15 -10.02 -5.94 0.54
N ALA A 16 -8.79 -6.45 0.56
CA ALA A 16 -8.45 -7.67 1.31
C ALA A 16 -8.50 -7.49 2.84
N PHE A 17 -8.26 -6.28 3.33
CA PHE A 17 -8.30 -5.92 4.75
C PHE A 17 -9.64 -5.31 5.20
N ASP A 18 -10.68 -5.40 4.37
CA ASP A 18 -12.02 -4.85 4.65
C ASP A 18 -12.02 -3.34 4.94
N LEU A 19 -11.07 -2.61 4.35
CA LEU A 19 -10.99 -1.15 4.53
C LEU A 19 -12.07 -0.45 3.71
N PRO A 20 -12.65 0.64 4.23
CA PRO A 20 -13.76 1.33 3.59
C PRO A 20 -13.39 1.80 2.18
N GLN A 21 -14.32 1.59 1.25
CA GLN A 21 -14.19 2.03 -0.14
C GLN A 21 -14.14 3.56 -0.17
N GLY A 22 -13.10 4.13 -0.78
CA GLY A 22 -12.82 5.58 -0.73
C GLY A 22 -11.74 5.96 0.28
N SER A 23 -11.09 4.99 0.92
CA SER A 23 -9.85 5.23 1.68
C SER A 23 -8.77 5.86 0.81
N ILE A 24 -8.18 6.95 1.30
CA ILE A 24 -7.19 7.71 0.55
C ILE A 24 -5.79 7.17 0.86
N LEU A 25 -5.07 6.76 -0.18
CA LEU A 25 -3.67 6.32 -0.08
C LEU A 25 -2.73 7.51 -0.30
N HIS A 26 -2.00 7.89 0.75
CA HIS A 26 -0.93 8.88 0.65
C HIS A 26 0.42 8.19 0.71
N LEU A 27 1.19 8.26 -0.37
CA LEU A 27 2.56 7.76 -0.39
C LEU A 27 3.44 8.62 0.53
N LEU A 28 3.96 8.00 1.58
CA LEU A 28 4.86 8.65 2.53
C LEU A 28 6.32 8.43 2.17
N ASN A 29 6.66 7.21 1.77
CA ASN A 29 8.03 6.86 1.41
C ASN A 29 8.04 5.86 0.27
N LEU A 30 8.87 6.16 -0.73
CA LEU A 30 9.18 5.26 -1.84
C LEU A 30 10.69 5.05 -1.86
N SER A 31 11.15 4.01 -1.18
CA SER A 31 12.54 3.57 -1.20
C SER A 31 12.60 2.12 -1.68
N GLU A 32 12.97 1.19 -0.81
CA GLU A 32 12.95 -0.25 -1.09
C GLU A 32 11.54 -0.83 -0.92
N ASN A 33 10.76 -0.26 0.01
CA ASN A 33 9.37 -0.58 0.23
C ASN A 33 8.53 0.67 -0.01
N ALA A 34 7.31 0.50 -0.53
CA ALA A 34 6.36 1.58 -0.66
C ALA A 34 5.52 1.67 0.62
N THR A 35 5.64 2.78 1.34
CA THR A 35 4.88 3.02 2.57
C THR A 35 3.81 4.06 2.27
N TYR A 36 2.55 3.65 2.44
CA TYR A 36 1.38 4.48 2.27
C TYR A 36 0.72 4.71 3.64
N SER A 37 0.22 5.92 3.89
CA SER A 37 -0.82 6.08 4.92
C SER A 37 -2.18 5.97 4.27
N VAL A 38 -3.01 5.11 4.84
CA VAL A 38 -4.42 4.95 4.50
C VAL A 38 -5.21 5.85 5.44
N GLU A 39 -5.99 6.77 4.88
CA GLU A 39 -6.96 7.55 5.63
C GLU A 39 -8.37 7.03 5.35
N GLU A 40 -9.09 6.64 6.40
CA GLU A 40 -10.44 6.10 6.30
C GLU A 40 -11.48 7.24 6.27
N PRO A 41 -12.36 7.29 5.25
CA PRO A 41 -13.37 8.33 5.17
C PRO A 41 -14.40 8.18 6.29
N GLY A 42 -14.73 9.30 6.94
CA GLY A 42 -15.82 9.38 7.93
C GLY A 42 -15.44 9.02 9.37
N THR A 43 -14.36 8.26 9.59
CA THR A 43 -13.85 7.95 10.94
C THR A 43 -12.64 8.80 11.33
N GLY A 44 -11.92 9.35 10.35
CA GLY A 44 -10.65 10.05 10.57
C GLY A 44 -9.53 9.13 11.04
N HIS A 45 -9.74 7.82 10.93
CA HIS A 45 -8.77 6.82 11.34
C HIS A 45 -7.67 6.72 10.27
N ARG A 46 -6.42 6.67 10.73
CA ARG A 46 -5.25 6.63 9.86
C ARG A 46 -4.41 5.41 10.17
N SER A 47 -4.23 4.59 9.15
CA SER A 47 -3.45 3.36 9.21
C SER A 47 -2.22 3.46 8.31
N ILE A 48 -1.20 2.64 8.58
CA ILE A 48 0.01 2.57 7.76
C ILE A 48 0.01 1.26 6.98
N LEU A 49 0.06 1.35 5.65
CA LEU A 49 0.17 0.23 4.73
C LEU A 49 1.56 0.20 4.13
N ARG A 50 2.31 -0.86 4.41
CA ARG A 50 3.65 -1.05 3.83
C ARG A 50 3.62 -2.17 2.80
N VAL A 51 3.80 -1.82 1.53
CA VAL A 51 3.90 -2.74 0.41
C VAL A 51 5.37 -3.09 0.21
N HIS A 52 5.69 -4.38 0.32
CA HIS A 52 7.02 -4.88 -0.03
C HIS A 52 7.11 -5.01 -1.55
N ARG A 53 8.18 -4.47 -2.12
CA ARG A 53 8.38 -4.50 -3.58
C ARG A 53 8.54 -5.95 -4.06
N LYS A 54 7.94 -6.23 -5.21
CA LYS A 54 8.21 -7.46 -5.97
C LYS A 54 9.69 -7.46 -6.37
N ASP A 55 10.40 -8.56 -6.09
CA ASP A 55 11.88 -8.76 -6.09
C ASP A 55 12.65 -8.57 -4.76
N TYR A 56 12.02 -8.27 -3.62
CA TYR A 56 12.76 -8.33 -2.33
C TYR A 56 13.31 -9.73 -2.04
N HIS A 57 12.55 -10.76 -2.42
CA HIS A 57 13.06 -12.12 -2.54
C HIS A 57 13.32 -12.40 -4.02
N ARG A 58 14.53 -12.10 -4.50
CA ARG A 58 15.11 -13.03 -5.48
C ARG A 58 15.13 -14.38 -4.77
N ALA A 59 14.38 -15.34 -5.30
CA ALA A 59 14.63 -16.74 -5.03
C ALA A 59 16.02 -17.06 -5.63
N ASP A 60 17.07 -16.65 -4.93
CA ASP A 60 18.41 -17.21 -5.10
C ASP A 60 18.60 -18.19 -3.95
N GLN A 61 17.99 -19.37 -4.14
CA GLN A 61 18.36 -20.63 -3.51
C GLN A 61 18.41 -21.70 -4.60
#